data_AF-A0A840V184-F1
#
_entry.id   AF-A0A840V184-F1
#
_cell.length_a   1.000
_cell.length_b   1.000
_cell.length_c   1.000
_cell.angle_alpha   90.00
_cell.angle_beta   90.00
_cell.angle_gamma   90.00
#
_symmetry.space_group_name_H-M   'P 1'
#
loop_
_entity.id
_entity.type
_entity.pdbx_description
1 polymer ?
#
loop_
_entity_poly.entity_id
_entity_poly.type
_entity_poly.pdbx_seq_one_letter_code
_entity_poly.pdbx_strand_id
1 'polypeptide(L)' 'MSNRGHHLPAEERRAVIVQTVIELAAEQNPNGITTAAIAERMGLTQGALFRHFPNKAAVLAAVMEWVAEELL' A
#
# COMPACT_ATOMS: atom_id res chain seq x y z
N MET A 1 -9.73 -26.53 8.44
CA MET A 1 -10.72 -25.48 8.11
C MET A 1 -10.08 -24.54 7.12
N SER A 2 -10.58 -24.52 5.90
CA SER A 2 -9.88 -24.05 4.71
C SER A 2 -9.66 -22.53 4.68
N ASN A 3 -8.41 -22.10 4.93
CA ASN A 3 -7.95 -20.74 4.69
C ASN A 3 -7.75 -20.51 3.19
N ARG A 4 -8.84 -20.31 2.44
CA ARG A 4 -8.73 -19.75 1.09
C ARG A 4 -8.42 -18.28 1.27
N GLY A 5 -7.18 -17.88 1.03
CA GLY A 5 -6.75 -16.49 1.12
C GLY A 5 -7.76 -15.60 0.40
N HIS A 6 -8.38 -14.68 1.14
CA HIS A 6 -9.42 -13.81 0.61
C HIS A 6 -8.77 -12.92 -0.46
N HIS A 7 -9.01 -13.23 -1.72
CA HIS A 7 -8.55 -12.41 -2.83
C HIS A 7 -9.41 -11.14 -2.81
N LEU A 8 -8.89 -10.07 -2.18
CA LEU A 8 -9.52 -8.76 -2.26
C LEU A 8 -9.58 -8.33 -3.73
N PRO A 9 -10.68 -7.70 -4.16
CA PRO A 9 -10.74 -6.94 -5.41
C PRO A 9 -9.52 -6.01 -5.55
N ALA A 10 -9.07 -5.77 -6.78
CA ALA A 10 -7.85 -5.03 -7.04
C ALA A 10 -7.87 -3.61 -6.43
N GLU A 11 -9.04 -2.98 -6.42
CA GLU A 11 -9.25 -1.65 -5.83
C GLU A 11 -9.14 -1.67 -4.30
N GLU A 12 -9.79 -2.62 -3.63
CA GLU A 12 -9.66 -2.80 -2.19
C GLU A 12 -8.20 -3.09 -1.79
N ARG A 13 -7.48 -3.89 -2.60
CA ARG A 13 -6.04 -4.10 -2.38
C ARG A 13 -5.23 -2.81 -2.51
N ARG A 14 -5.56 -1.94 -3.48
CA ARG A 14 -4.90 -0.63 -3.63
C ARG A 14 -5.15 0.25 -2.42
N ALA A 15 -6.36 0.28 -1.89
CA ALA A 15 -6.71 1.02 -0.68
C ALA A 15 -5.91 0.53 0.54
N VAL A 16 -5.80 -0.79 0.74
CA VAL A 16 -5.00 -1.36 1.84
C VAL A 16 -3.51 -1.01 1.70
N ILE A 17 -2.97 -1.00 0.47
CA ILE A 17 -1.58 -0.56 0.23
C ILE A 17 -1.40 0.91 0.63
N VAL A 18 -2.33 1.79 0.23
CA VAL A 18 -2.30 3.23 0.59
C VAL A 18 -2.33 3.40 2.12
N GLN A 19 -3.25 2.72 2.79
CA GLN A 19 -3.36 2.76 4.25
C GLN A 19 -2.07 2.28 4.94
N THR A 20 -1.47 1.21 4.44
CA THR A 20 -0.19 0.69 4.95
C THR A 20 0.93 1.74 4.86
N VAL A 21 0.97 2.53 3.78
CA VAL A 21 1.96 3.60 3.63
C VAL A 21 1.74 4.72 4.64
N ILE A 22 0.49 5.07 4.91
CA ILE A 22 0.13 6.10 5.90
C ILE A 22 0.53 5.65 7.31
N GLU A 23 0.28 4.38 7.66
CA GLU A 23 0.71 3.80 8.94
C GLU A 23 2.24 3.83 9.08
N LEU A 24 2.96 3.42 8.03
CA LEU A 24 4.43 3.51 8.02
C LEU A 24 4.93 4.96 8.14
N ALA A 25 4.24 5.92 7.53
CA ALA A 25 4.58 7.33 7.62
C ALA A 25 4.35 7.92 9.03
N ALA A 26 3.43 7.35 9.80
CA ALA A 26 3.22 7.71 11.21
C ALA A 26 4.36 7.20 12.12
N GLU A 27 5.04 6.13 11.73
CA GLU A 27 6.09 5.48 12.52
C GLU A 27 7.51 5.94 12.17
N GLN A 28 7.74 6.39 10.94
CA GLN A 28 9.07 6.74 10.44
C GLN A 28 9.03 7.85 9.39
N ASN A 29 10.19 8.43 9.07
CA ASN A 29 10.30 9.45 8.02
C ASN A 29 9.75 8.91 6.68
N PRO A 30 8.72 9.55 6.08
CA PRO A 30 8.08 9.06 4.86
C PRO A 30 9.03 8.88 3.68
N ASN A 31 10.09 9.69 3.59
CA ASN A 31 11.10 9.56 2.53
C ASN A 31 11.85 8.22 2.60
N GLY A 32 11.93 7.60 3.78
CA GLY A 32 12.56 6.30 4.01
C GLY A 32 11.67 5.09 3.68
N ILE A 33 10.38 5.28 3.40
CA ILE A 33 9.47 4.16 3.10
C ILE A 33 9.83 3.56 1.74
N THR A 34 10.14 2.27 1.72
CA THR A 34 10.43 1.50 0.49
C THR A 34 9.26 0.59 0.13
N THR A 35 9.14 0.23 -1.14
CA THR A 35 8.15 -0.77 -1.60
C THR A 35 8.38 -2.15 -1.01
N ALA A 36 9.61 -2.45 -0.60
CA ALA A 36 9.92 -3.68 0.14
C ALA A 36 9.34 -3.63 1.55
N ALA A 37 9.51 -2.53 2.28
CA ALA A 37 8.95 -2.36 3.63
C ALA A 37 7.40 -2.38 3.63
N ILE A 38 6.77 -1.78 2.61
CA ILE A 38 5.31 -1.85 2.44
C ILE A 38 4.88 -3.31 2.24
N ALA A 39 5.52 -4.03 1.31
CA ALA A 39 5.18 -5.42 1.04
C ALA A 39 5.40 -6.32 2.27
N GLU A 40 6.50 -6.11 3.01
CA GLU A 40 6.80 -6.80 4.26
C GLU A 40 5.72 -6.58 5.32
N ARG A 41 5.31 -5.32 5.56
CA ARG A 41 4.22 -4.99 6.49
C ARG A 41 2.92 -5.70 6.15
N MET A 42 2.65 -5.92 4.85
CA MET A 42 1.45 -6.60 4.36
C MET A 42 1.59 -8.13 4.27
N GLY A 43 2.76 -8.70 4.57
CA GLY A 43 3.03 -10.13 4.37
C GLY A 43 2.99 -10.55 2.88
N LEU A 44 3.37 -9.64 1.99
CA LEU A 44 3.37 -9.82 0.52
C LEU A 44 4.79 -9.83 -0.04
N THR A 45 4.95 -10.38 -1.24
CA THR A 45 6.17 -10.13 -2.03
C THR A 45 6.11 -8.75 -2.66
N GLN A 46 7.27 -8.12 -2.87
CA GLN A 46 7.33 -6.83 -3.57
C GLN A 46 6.74 -6.92 -4.99
N GLY A 47 6.92 -8.06 -5.68
CA GLY A 47 6.30 -8.30 -6.99
C GLY A 47 4.77 -8.39 -6.93
N ALA A 48 4.19 -8.85 -5.81
CA ALA A 48 2.75 -8.85 -5.61
C ALA A 48 2.19 -7.44 -5.47
N LEU A 49 2.90 -6.55 -4.75
CA LEU A 49 2.57 -5.13 -4.68
C LEU A 49 2.57 -4.50 -6.08
N PHE A 50 3.55 -4.85 -6.92
CA PHE A 50 3.66 -4.28 -8.26
C PHE A 50 2.56 -4.71 -9.25
N ARG A 51 1.76 -5.72 -8.92
CA ARG A 51 0.53 -6.03 -9.68
C ARG A 51 -0.56 -4.97 -9.52
N HIS A 52 -0.49 -4.17 -8.45
CA HIS A 52 -1.47 -3.13 -8.13
C HIS A 52 -0.94 -1.72 -8.43
N PHE A 53 0.36 -1.51 -8.27
CA PHE A 53 1.01 -0.24 -8.58
C PHE A 53 2.27 -0.49 -9.39
N PRO A 54 2.44 0.10 -10.58
CA PRO A 54 3.58 -0.21 -11.45
C PRO A 54 4.93 0.23 -10.87
N ASN A 55 4.95 1.18 -9.94
CA ASN A 55 6.17 1.71 -9.31
C ASN A 55 5.85 2.45 -8.00
N LYS A 56 6.89 2.87 -7.26
CA LYS A 56 6.76 3.65 -6.01
C LYS A 56 6.03 4.98 -6.23
N ALA A 57 6.25 5.66 -7.35
CA ALA A 57 5.61 6.95 -7.63
C ALA A 57 4.08 6.80 -7.74
N ALA A 58 3.58 5.73 -8.35
CA ALA A 58 2.15 5.44 -8.45
C ALA A 58 1.52 5.14 -7.07
N VAL A 59 2.26 4.48 -6.17
CA VAL A 59 1.82 4.31 -4.77
C VAL A 59 1.70 5.66 -4.09
N LEU A 60 2.72 6.51 -4.19
CA LEU A 60 2.73 7.83 -3.57
C LEU A 60 1.64 8.75 -4.14
N ALA A 61 1.40 8.70 -5.45
CA ALA A 61 0.31 9.46 -6.07
C ALA A 61 -1.06 9.08 -5.48
N ALA A 62 -1.33 7.78 -5.32
CA ALA A 62 -2.57 7.31 -4.71
C ALA A 62 -2.68 7.69 -3.22
N VAL A 63 -1.56 7.70 -2.49
CA VAL A 63 -1.53 8.22 -1.11
C VAL A 63 -1.87 9.70 -1.09
N MET A 64 -1.29 10.51 -1.99
CA MET A 64 -1.57 11.94 -2.06
C MET A 64 -3.02 12.24 -2.47
N GLU A 65 -3.59 11.43 -3.36
CA GLU A 65 -5.01 11.50 -3.75
C GLU A 65 -5.90 11.23 -2.54
N TRP A 66 -5.66 10.12 -1.81
CA TRP A 66 -6.40 9.81 -0.59
C TRP A 66 -6.27 10.91 0.48
N VAL A 67 -5.07 11.44 0.70
CA VAL A 67 -4.85 12.54 1.67
C VAL A 67 -5.60 13.80 1.25
N ALA A 68 -5.64 14.11 -0.05
CA ALA A 68 -6.40 15.26 -0.55
C ALA A 68 -7.91 15.06 -0.36
N GLU A 69 -8.44 13.85 -0.56
CA GLU A 69 -9.86 13.54 -0.33
C GLU A 69 -10.26 13.61 1.14
N GLU A 70 -9.40 13.20 2.06
CA GLU A 70 -9.71 13.21 3.51
C GLU A 70 -9.55 14.59 4.16
N LEU A 71 -8.77 15.48 3.56
CA LEU A 71 -8.49 16.82 4.11
C LEU A 71 -9.32 17.95 3.47
N LEU A 72 -10.10 17.66 2.43
CA LEU A 72 -10.96 18.62 1.71
C LEU A 72 -12.44 18.35 1.98
#